data_AF-A0A6N7D032-F1
#
_entry.id   AF-A0A6N7D032-F1
#
_cell.length_a   1.000
_cell.length_b   1.000
_cell.length_c   1.000
_cell.angle_alpha   90.00
_cell.angle_beta   90.00
_cell.angle_gamma   90.00
#
_symmetry.space_group_name_H-M   'P 1'
#
loop_
_entity.id
_entity.type
_entity.pdbx_description
1 polymer ?
#
loop_
_entity_poly.entity_id
_entity_poly.type
_entity_poly.pdbx_seq_one_letter_code
_entity_poly.pdbx_strand_id
1 'polypeptide(L)'
;MDPVAIINRNPDIIIRNSVDGLAQGYQGWSKKKMAEQAQRVANRPGWNAIKAIKNKDVYVTNNFLYSAFGKQFGALLVAKSLYPDRFADIDMDTYFSRWLKLQGVPGVPASKYIYKLGEPT
;
A
#
# COMPACT_ATOMS: atom_id res chain seq x y z
N MET A 1 14.86 -6.59 -12.01
CA MET A 1 15.60 -7.29 -10.94
C MET A 1 15.31 -8.77 -11.06
N ASP A 2 16.30 -9.61 -10.84
CA ASP A 2 16.17 -11.06 -10.78
C ASP A 2 15.32 -11.49 -9.57
N PRO A 3 14.29 -12.34 -9.74
CA PRO A 3 13.51 -12.90 -8.63
C PRO A 3 14.37 -13.57 -7.54
N VAL A 4 15.46 -14.24 -7.92
CA VAL A 4 16.36 -14.91 -6.96
C VAL A 4 17.08 -13.88 -6.07
N ALA A 5 17.46 -12.73 -6.64
CA ALA A 5 18.06 -11.65 -5.86
C ALA A 5 17.10 -11.10 -4.79
N ILE A 6 15.78 -11.06 -5.06
CA ILE A 6 14.78 -10.64 -4.07
C ILE A 6 14.66 -11.67 -2.95
N ILE A 7 14.64 -12.97 -3.29
CA ILE A 7 14.59 -14.06 -2.32
C ILE A 7 15.82 -14.00 -1.41
N ASN A 8 17.02 -13.86 -1.98
CA ASN A 8 18.28 -13.81 -1.23
C ASN A 8 18.37 -12.56 -0.34
N ARG A 9 17.81 -11.42 -0.78
CA ARG A 9 17.72 -10.21 0.04
C ARG A 9 16.78 -10.38 1.24
N ASN A 10 15.82 -11.31 1.15
CA ASN A 10 14.87 -11.66 2.20
C ASN A 10 14.23 -10.44 2.90
N PRO A 11 13.51 -9.58 2.16
CA PRO A 11 13.02 -8.33 2.70
C PRO A 11 12.02 -8.54 3.85
N ASP A 12 12.06 -7.64 4.83
CA ASP A 12 11.06 -7.57 5.90
C ASP A 12 9.69 -7.13 5.39
N ILE A 13 9.66 -6.28 4.35
CA ILE A 13 8.45 -5.69 3.79
C ILE A 13 8.49 -5.73 2.27
N ILE A 14 7.34 -5.97 1.63
CA ILE A 14 7.15 -5.80 0.19
C ILE A 14 6.05 -4.77 -0.05
N ILE A 15 6.33 -3.74 -0.85
CA ILE A 15 5.34 -2.78 -1.31
C ILE A 15 5.14 -2.94 -2.82
N ARG A 16 3.91 -3.26 -3.22
CA ARG A 16 3.48 -3.34 -4.62
C ARG A 16 2.75 -2.07 -4.99
N ASN A 17 3.37 -1.30 -5.88
CA ASN A 17 2.70 -0.16 -6.49
C ASN A 17 1.62 -0.63 -7.49
N SER A 18 0.37 -0.38 -7.14
CA SER A 18 -0.85 -0.58 -7.91
C SER A 18 -1.26 -2.03 -8.21
N VAL A 19 -2.52 -2.17 -8.65
CA VAL A 19 -3.11 -3.40 -9.18
C VAL A 19 -2.69 -3.56 -10.63
N ASP A 20 -2.11 -4.72 -10.97
CA ASP A 20 -1.64 -5.07 -12.32
C ASP A 20 -0.67 -4.07 -12.96
N GLY A 21 -0.07 -3.17 -12.15
CA GLY A 21 0.80 -2.10 -12.64
C GLY A 21 0.06 -0.97 -13.36
N LEU A 22 -1.28 -0.94 -13.30
CA LEU A 22 -2.11 0.06 -13.97
C LEU A 22 -2.22 1.33 -13.12
N ALA A 23 -2.42 2.48 -13.76
CA ALA A 23 -2.76 3.71 -13.08
C ALA A 23 -4.29 3.86 -12.98
N GLN A 24 -4.81 4.29 -11.83
CA GLN A 24 -6.22 4.60 -11.63
C GLN A 24 -6.44 6.09 -11.29
N GLY A 25 -5.41 6.92 -11.49
CA GLY A 25 -5.42 8.32 -11.08
C GLY A 25 -5.73 8.45 -9.59
N TYR A 26 -6.52 9.47 -9.22
CA TYR A 26 -6.93 9.67 -7.83
C TYR A 26 -8.01 8.68 -7.37
N GLN A 27 -8.67 7.95 -8.26
CA GLN A 27 -9.71 7.00 -7.87
C GLN A 27 -9.06 5.79 -7.19
N GLY A 28 -9.57 5.42 -6.01
CA GLY A 28 -9.08 4.26 -5.27
C GLY A 28 -9.41 2.95 -5.98
N TRP A 29 -8.57 1.93 -5.77
CA TRP A 29 -8.91 0.57 -6.18
C TRP A 29 -9.96 0.00 -5.22
N SER A 30 -10.80 -0.91 -5.70
CA SER A 30 -11.64 -1.66 -4.77
C SER A 30 -10.75 -2.50 -3.85
N LYS A 31 -11.16 -2.65 -2.59
CA LYS A 31 -10.41 -3.43 -1.60
C LYS A 31 -10.19 -4.88 -2.07
N LYS A 32 -11.21 -5.47 -2.69
CA LYS A 32 -11.13 -6.79 -3.35
C LYS A 32 -9.98 -6.88 -4.37
N LYS A 33 -9.84 -5.92 -5.29
CA LYS A 33 -8.77 -5.92 -6.30
C LYS A 33 -7.38 -5.79 -5.66
N MET A 34 -7.25 -4.95 -4.63
CA MET A 34 -5.99 -4.83 -3.90
C MET A 34 -5.64 -6.11 -3.13
N ALA A 35 -6.65 -6.77 -2.54
CA ALA A 35 -6.48 -8.06 -1.87
C ALA A 35 -6.03 -9.16 -2.82
N GLU A 36 -6.67 -9.28 -3.98
CA GLU A 36 -6.28 -10.21 -5.03
C GLU A 36 -4.84 -9.93 -5.52
N GLN A 37 -4.47 -8.66 -5.68
CA GLN A 37 -3.10 -8.30 -6.05
C GLN A 37 -2.07 -8.66 -4.96
N ALA A 38 -2.41 -8.46 -3.69
CA ALA A 38 -1.55 -8.84 -2.56
C ALA A 38 -1.35 -10.37 -2.55
N GLN A 39 -2.42 -11.14 -2.78
CA GLN A 39 -2.35 -12.59 -2.88
C GLN A 39 -1.51 -13.05 -4.07
N ARG A 40 -1.62 -12.38 -5.23
CA ARG A 40 -0.76 -12.64 -6.40
C ARG A 40 0.72 -12.43 -6.08
N VAL A 41 1.06 -11.39 -5.31
CA VAL A 41 2.44 -11.15 -4.88
C VAL A 41 2.92 -12.24 -3.92
N ALA A 42 2.08 -12.63 -2.96
CA ALA A 42 2.40 -13.65 -1.97
C ALA A 42 2.58 -15.06 -2.58
N ASN A 43 1.83 -15.36 -3.63
CA ASN A 43 1.86 -16.65 -4.32
C ASN A 43 2.90 -16.73 -5.45
N ARG A 44 3.81 -15.75 -5.57
CA ARG A 44 4.90 -15.83 -6.55
C ARG A 44 5.76 -17.07 -6.29
N PRO A 45 6.07 -17.87 -7.33
CA PRO A 45 6.89 -19.07 -7.16
C PRO A 45 8.21 -18.76 -6.43
N GLY A 46 8.51 -19.56 -5.40
CA GLY A 46 9.72 -19.42 -4.58
C GLY A 46 9.71 -18.31 -3.53
N TRP A 47 8.67 -17.47 -3.45
CA TRP A 47 8.63 -16.35 -2.51
C TRP A 47 8.13 -16.72 -1.10
N ASN A 48 7.63 -17.95 -0.91
CA ASN A 48 7.12 -18.46 0.37
C ASN A 48 8.17 -18.45 1.51
N ALA A 49 9.46 -18.44 1.18
CA ALA A 49 10.53 -18.36 2.17
C ALA A 49 10.78 -16.93 2.70
N ILE A 50 10.37 -15.89 1.95
CA ILE A 50 10.64 -14.48 2.26
C ILE A 50 9.90 -14.06 3.54
N LYS A 51 10.60 -13.33 4.42
CA LYS A 51 10.07 -12.83 5.70
C LYS A 51 8.79 -12.01 5.54
N ALA A 52 8.77 -11.05 4.62
CA ALA A 52 7.57 -10.27 4.31
C ALA A 52 6.34 -11.13 3.96
N ILE A 53 6.53 -12.25 3.24
CA ILE A 53 5.43 -13.14 2.88
C ILE A 53 4.93 -13.90 4.11
N LYS A 54 5.85 -14.48 4.90
CA LYS A 54 5.52 -15.23 6.13
C LYS A 54 4.79 -14.37 7.15
N ASN A 55 5.22 -13.12 7.30
CA ASN A 55 4.66 -12.18 8.28
C ASN A 55 3.44 -11.41 7.75
N LYS A 56 3.04 -11.64 6.49
CA LYS A 56 2.00 -10.87 5.79
C LYS A 56 2.28 -9.36 5.73
N ASP A 57 3.56 -8.97 5.70
CA ASP A 57 4.02 -7.59 5.50
C ASP A 57 4.14 -7.26 4.00
N VAL A 58 3.06 -7.55 3.28
CA VAL A 58 2.88 -7.24 1.86
C VAL A 58 1.81 -6.18 1.71
N TYR A 59 2.16 -5.05 1.13
CA TYR A 59 1.28 -3.91 0.95
C TYR A 59 1.02 -3.68 -0.54
N VAL A 60 -0.23 -3.41 -0.90
CA VAL A 60 -0.62 -2.92 -2.23
C VAL A 60 -1.09 -1.49 -2.08
N THR A 61 -0.47 -0.58 -2.82
CA THR A 61 -0.79 0.85 -2.78
C THR A 61 -1.45 1.28 -4.09
N ASN A 62 -2.30 2.29 -4.06
CA ASN A 62 -2.72 2.99 -5.27
C ASN A 62 -1.54 3.82 -5.84
N ASN A 63 -1.46 3.94 -7.18
CA ASN A 63 -0.38 4.65 -7.85
C ASN A 63 -0.32 6.16 -7.55
N PHE A 64 -1.45 6.76 -7.15
CA PHE A 64 -1.53 8.17 -6.76
C PHE A 64 -0.57 8.50 -5.62
N LEU A 65 -0.38 7.57 -4.68
CA LEU A 65 0.53 7.75 -3.55
C LEU A 65 2.02 7.88 -3.95
N TYR A 66 2.36 7.59 -5.20
CA TYR A 66 3.72 7.73 -5.74
C TYR A 66 3.81 8.83 -6.80
N SER A 67 2.74 9.60 -7.00
CA SER A 67 2.60 10.56 -8.10
C SER A 67 2.31 11.97 -7.57
N ALA A 68 2.84 13.00 -8.26
CA ALA A 68 2.55 14.42 -8.02
C ALA A 68 2.56 14.80 -6.51
N PHE A 69 1.51 15.47 -6.02
CA PHE A 69 1.35 15.83 -4.61
C PHE A 69 0.95 14.63 -3.72
N GLY A 70 0.44 13.55 -4.30
CA GLY A 70 0.10 12.33 -3.58
C GLY A 70 1.30 11.68 -2.88
N LYS A 71 2.54 11.91 -3.37
CA LYS A 71 3.78 11.39 -2.75
C LYS A 71 4.02 11.84 -1.31
N GLN A 72 3.52 13.02 -0.92
CA GLN A 72 3.62 13.48 0.47
C GLN A 72 2.78 12.60 1.40
N PHE A 73 1.56 12.24 0.96
CA PHE A 73 0.68 11.33 1.69
C PHE A 73 1.17 9.88 1.59
N GLY A 74 1.68 9.46 0.44
CA GLY A 74 2.21 8.11 0.26
C GLY A 74 3.37 7.82 1.21
N ALA A 75 4.31 8.75 1.35
CA ALA A 75 5.43 8.60 2.30
C ALA A 75 4.92 8.45 3.74
N LEU A 76 3.98 9.31 4.17
CA LEU A 76 3.43 9.27 5.53
C LEU A 76 2.58 8.01 5.77
N LEU A 77 1.78 7.59 4.79
CA LEU A 77 0.94 6.41 4.89
C LEU A 77 1.80 5.14 5.02
N VAL A 78 2.84 5.02 4.20
CA VAL A 78 3.82 3.93 4.31
C VAL A 78 4.51 4.00 5.67
N ALA A 79 5.00 5.16 6.11
CA ALA A 79 5.65 5.29 7.41
C ALA A 79 4.75 4.87 8.58
N LYS A 80 3.47 5.28 8.59
CA LYS A 80 2.49 4.88 9.61
C LYS A 80 2.21 3.37 9.56
N SER A 81 2.09 2.76 8.38
CA SER A 81 1.89 1.31 8.26
C SER A 81 3.08 0.50 8.79
N LEU A 82 4.30 1.02 8.65
CA LEU A 82 5.51 0.34 9.11
C LEU A 82 5.84 0.58 10.59
N TYR A 83 5.44 1.73 11.13
CA TYR A 83 5.76 2.15 12.50
C TYR A 83 4.53 2.71 13.22
N PRO A 84 3.45 1.93 13.38
CA PRO A 84 2.16 2.43 13.87
C PRO A 84 2.27 3.16 15.22
N ASP A 85 3.11 2.67 16.14
CA ASP A 85 3.31 3.26 17.46
C ASP A 85 3.93 4.66 17.39
N ARG A 86 4.80 4.93 16.41
CA ARG A 86 5.47 6.23 16.24
C ARG A 86 4.57 7.29 15.60
N PHE A 87 3.47 6.85 14.98
CA PHE A 87 2.51 7.70 14.28
C PHE A 87 1.09 7.48 14.82
N ALA A 88 0.96 7.08 16.09
CA ALA A 88 -0.31 6.73 16.70
C ALA A 88 -1.27 7.93 16.80
N ASP A 89 -0.70 9.13 16.94
CA ASP A 89 -1.38 10.43 16.98
C ASP A 89 -1.89 10.91 15.61
N ILE A 90 -1.40 10.32 14.52
CA ILE A 90 -1.79 10.72 13.15
C ILE A 90 -3.02 9.93 12.68
N ASP A 91 -4.16 10.60 12.60
CA ASP A 91 -5.33 10.11 11.86
C ASP A 91 -5.18 10.41 10.36
N MET A 92 -4.70 9.42 9.61
CA MET A 92 -4.48 9.53 8.16
C MET A 92 -5.77 9.68 7.36
N ASP A 93 -6.87 9.07 7.80
CA ASP A 93 -8.13 9.12 7.07
C ASP A 93 -8.73 10.52 7.15
N THR A 94 -8.73 11.12 8.34
CA THR A 94 -9.14 12.51 8.55
C THR A 94 -8.19 13.49 7.84
N TYR A 95 -6.87 13.29 7.96
CA TYR A 95 -5.89 14.19 7.34
C TYR A 95 -6.00 14.23 5.81
N PHE A 96 -6.10 13.06 5.17
CA PHE A 96 -6.22 12.96 3.72
C PHE A 96 -7.57 13.46 3.20
N SER A 97 -8.66 13.13 3.88
CA SER A 97 -10.01 13.62 3.56
C SER A 97 -10.08 15.15 3.62
N ARG A 98 -9.45 15.77 4.63
CA ARG A 98 -9.34 17.25 4.73
C ARG A 98 -8.57 17.84 3.55
N TRP A 99 -7.44 17.24 3.18
CA TRP A 99 -6.63 17.72 2.05
C TRP A 99 -7.36 17.65 0.70
N LEU A 100 -8.15 16.61 0.47
CA LEU A 100 -8.98 16.50 -0.75
C LEU A 100 -10.07 17.58 -0.80
N LYS A 101 -10.74 17.84 0.33
CA LYS A 101 -11.78 18.88 0.42
C LYS A 101 -11.26 20.28 0.11
N LEU A 102 -10.01 20.60 0.50
CA LEU A 102 -9.37 21.88 0.16
C LEU A 102 -9.15 22.08 -1.35
N GLN A 103 -9.18 21.00 -2.13
CA GLN A 103 -9.07 21.03 -3.59
C GLN A 103 -10.43 20.96 -4.30
N GLY A 104 -11.54 21.06 -3.54
CA GLY A 104 -12.89 20.94 -4.09
C GLY A 104 -13.29 19.50 -4.46
N VAL A 105 -12.57 18.49 -3.97
CA VAL A 105 -12.86 17.07 -4.22
C VAL A 105 -13.55 16.45 -2.99
N PRO A 106 -14.56 15.56 -3.16
CA PRO A 106 -15.13 14.83 -2.04
C PRO A 106 -14.06 14.09 -1.25
N GLY A 107 -14.08 14.28 0.07
CA GLY A 107 -13.13 13.62 0.96
C GLY A 107 -13.38 12.11 1.02
N VAL A 108 -12.30 11.33 0.95
CA VAL A 108 -12.31 9.87 1.12
C VAL A 108 -11.22 9.47 2.12
N PRO A 109 -11.37 8.33 2.82
CA PRO A 109 -10.35 7.87 3.75
C PRO A 109 -9.09 7.37 3.00
N ALA A 110 -7.92 7.60 3.59
CA ALA A 110 -6.62 7.16 3.06
C ALA A 110 -6.51 5.64 3.00
N SER A 111 -7.21 4.92 3.88
CA SER A 111 -7.35 3.47 3.88
C SER A 111 -7.93 2.90 2.57
N LYS A 112 -8.51 3.70 1.68
CA LYS A 112 -8.87 3.28 0.31
C LYS A 112 -7.68 3.17 -0.65
N TYR A 113 -6.50 3.68 -0.28
CA TYR A 113 -5.34 3.79 -1.16
C TYR A 113 -4.20 2.84 -0.77
N ILE A 114 -4.37 2.04 0.28
CA ILE A 114 -3.42 1.01 0.70
C ILE A 114 -4.17 -0.19 1.24
N TYR A 115 -3.62 -1.38 1.06
CA TYR A 115 -4.12 -2.62 1.62
C TYR A 115 -2.96 -3.48 2.09
N LYS A 116 -3.06 -4.06 3.30
CA LYS A 116 -2.11 -5.06 3.79
C LYS A 116 -2.66 -6.46 3.60
N LEU A 117 -1.81 -7.39 3.15
CA LEU A 117 -2.16 -8.79 2.97
C LEU A 117 -2.82 -9.38 4.23
N GLY A 118 -4.03 -9.93 4.06
CA GLY A 118 -4.79 -10.56 5.13
C GLY A 118 -5.69 -9.62 5.93
N GLU A 119 -5.75 -8.33 5.58
CA GLU A 119 -6.78 -7.44 6.13
C GLU A 119 -8.20 -7.87 5.67
N PRO A 120 -9.23 -7.68 6.51
CA PRO A 120 -10.62 -8.02 6.14
C PRO A 120 -11.07 -7.23 4.90
N THR A 121 -11.66 -7.89 3.90
CA THR A 121 -12.15 -7.24 2.67
C THR A 121 -13.58 -6.75 2.77
#